data_AF-A0A8H8S1W6-F1
#
_entry.id   AF-A0A8H8S1W6-F1
#
_cell.length_a   1.000
_cell.length_b   1.000
_cell.length_c   1.000
_cell.angle_alpha   90.00
_cell.angle_beta   90.00
_cell.angle_gamma   90.00
#
_symmetry.space_group_name_H-M   'P 1'
#
loop_
_entity.id
_entity.type
_entity.pdbx_description
1 polymer ?
#
loop_
_entity_poly.entity_id
_entity_poly.type
_entity_poly.pdbx_seq_one_letter_code
_entity_poly.pdbx_strand_id
1 'polypeptide(L)'
;MVQGGDYRQWPFLTPEEFELVCAFFDQKYVRAKLGPTRKIFKIRLRRTLTTGSCYIEILRLLQLPEETDDLSLAFGKLNSGHDGLGVDIDMLTAAEDADQVSGCFFQMSEKALRPQLQNQHGGAIDDGALPQYSLHSHQPYATYEVHLHPTYNMPTLWFTLHDLPMSEPTFDLESVYRYLVPPEYKSRLRAAGFTGGISAAPHPVTDVPAFFIHPCQTKEAMESFDCKMANYLMIWLGLVGGCVGLWVPPEMAAEEAEEA
;
A
#
# COMPACT_ATOMS: atom_id res chain seq x y z
N MET A 1 -7.80 26.52 31.04
CA MET A 1 -8.84 26.28 30.02
C MET A 1 -8.43 27.04 28.77
N VAL A 2 -7.83 26.37 27.79
CA VAL A 2 -7.50 26.96 26.49
C VAL A 2 -8.46 26.32 25.49
N GLN A 3 -9.54 27.03 25.18
CA GLN A 3 -10.47 26.62 24.13
C GLN A 3 -9.85 26.93 22.76
N GLY A 4 -9.62 25.88 21.97
CA GLY A 4 -10.05 25.80 20.57
C GLY A 4 -9.60 26.90 19.61
N GLY A 5 -8.30 26.95 19.29
CA GLY A 5 -7.80 27.69 18.13
C GLY A 5 -7.75 26.88 16.82
N ASP A 6 -7.80 25.54 16.90
CA ASP A 6 -7.47 24.70 15.73
C ASP A 6 -8.70 24.24 14.93
N TYR A 7 -9.86 23.96 15.55
CA TYR A 7 -11.02 23.37 14.86
C TYR A 7 -12.24 24.27 14.84
N ARG A 8 -13.03 24.19 13.77
CA ARG A 8 -14.37 24.78 13.69
C ARG A 8 -15.36 24.07 14.61
N GLN A 9 -15.36 22.74 14.63
CA GLN A 9 -16.28 21.96 15.47
C GLN A 9 -15.68 20.60 15.85
N TRP A 10 -14.95 20.54 16.96
CA TRP A 10 -14.43 19.28 17.50
C TRP A 10 -15.56 18.26 17.80
N PRO A 11 -15.40 16.96 17.49
CA PRO A 11 -14.29 16.29 16.80
C PRO A 11 -14.44 16.18 15.26
N PHE A 12 -15.43 16.87 14.70
CA PHE A 12 -15.72 16.86 13.27
C PHE A 12 -14.68 17.66 12.48
N LEU A 13 -14.52 17.29 11.21
CA LEU A 13 -13.60 17.92 10.28
C LEU A 13 -14.34 18.42 9.05
N THR A 14 -14.12 19.68 8.68
CA THR A 14 -14.45 20.13 7.32
C THR A 14 -13.50 19.53 6.30
N PRO A 15 -13.81 19.58 4.98
CA PRO A 15 -12.88 19.10 3.95
C PRO A 15 -11.49 19.74 4.02
N GLU A 16 -11.41 21.03 4.33
CA GLU A 16 -10.14 21.75 4.47
C GLU A 16 -9.37 21.32 5.72
N GLU A 17 -10.07 21.12 6.83
CA GLU A 17 -9.49 20.62 8.08
C GLU A 17 -8.98 19.19 7.89
N PHE A 18 -9.74 18.35 7.18
CA PHE A 18 -9.32 17.00 6.85
C PHE A 18 -8.06 16.98 5.99
N GLU A 19 -7.96 17.86 4.99
CA GLU A 19 -6.76 18.02 4.18
C GLU A 19 -5.54 18.42 5.02
N LEU A 20 -5.74 19.33 5.98
CA LEU A 20 -4.69 19.78 6.87
C LEU A 20 -4.22 18.68 7.82
N VAL A 21 -5.12 17.91 8.44
CA VAL A 21 -4.72 16.78 9.31
C VAL A 21 -4.04 15.66 8.52
N CYS A 22 -4.43 15.43 7.27
CA CYS A 22 -3.75 14.50 6.38
C CYS A 22 -2.32 14.96 6.06
N ALA A 23 -2.12 16.24 5.77
CA ALA A 23 -0.81 16.82 5.53
C ALA A 23 0.10 16.73 6.76
N PHE A 24 -0.42 17.00 7.97
CA PHE A 24 0.35 16.84 9.21
C PHE A 24 0.75 15.39 9.46
N PHE A 25 -0.14 14.44 9.18
CA PHE A 25 0.14 13.02 9.36
C PHE A 25 1.22 12.52 8.37
N ASP A 26 1.12 12.91 7.10
CA ASP A 26 2.15 12.61 6.09
C ASP A 26 3.50 13.24 6.47
N GLN A 27 3.51 14.49 6.92
CA GLN A 27 4.71 15.17 7.41
C GLN A 27 5.37 14.43 8.58
N LYS A 28 4.58 13.98 9.57
CA LYS A 28 5.07 13.16 10.68
C LYS A 28 5.69 11.86 10.17
N TYR A 29 5.04 11.18 9.22
CA TYR A 29 5.56 9.97 8.62
C TYR A 29 6.89 10.21 7.91
N VAL A 30 7.01 11.28 7.10
CA VAL A 30 8.23 11.61 6.35
C VAL A 30 9.40 11.89 7.29
N ARG A 31 9.18 12.70 8.34
CA ARG A 31 10.21 13.09 9.31
C ARG A 31 10.65 11.96 10.23
N ALA A 32 9.76 11.02 10.55
CA ALA A 32 10.05 9.93 11.48
C ALA A 32 11.20 9.03 10.98
N LYS A 33 12.14 8.74 11.88
CA LYS A 33 13.24 7.79 11.66
C LYS A 33 12.75 6.36 11.89
N LEU A 34 12.00 5.83 10.93
CA LEU A 34 11.32 4.52 11.03
C LEU A 34 12.23 3.30 10.85
N GLY A 35 13.47 3.48 10.38
CA GLY A 35 14.42 2.37 10.18
C GLY A 35 13.82 1.23 9.32
N PRO A 36 13.95 -0.05 9.75
CA PRO A 36 13.39 -1.21 9.04
C PRO A 36 11.87 -1.16 8.86
N THR A 37 11.13 -0.51 9.76
CA THR A 37 9.66 -0.40 9.71
C THR A 37 9.19 0.27 8.41
N ARG A 38 10.00 1.16 7.82
CA ARG A 38 9.69 1.83 6.54
C ARG A 38 9.65 0.87 5.34
N LYS A 39 10.26 -0.31 5.44
CA LYS A 39 10.17 -1.35 4.39
C LYS A 39 8.77 -1.97 4.36
N ILE A 40 8.15 -2.14 5.53
CA ILE A 40 6.89 -2.88 5.71
C ILE A 40 5.65 -1.99 5.90
N PHE A 41 5.86 -0.70 6.20
CA PHE A 41 4.80 0.23 6.51
C PHE A 41 5.02 1.53 5.73
N LYS A 42 4.17 1.77 4.74
CA LYS A 42 4.26 2.91 3.81
C LYS A 42 3.00 3.74 3.88
N ILE A 43 3.14 5.02 4.18
CA ILE A 43 2.06 6.00 4.12
C ILE A 43 2.23 6.85 2.87
N ARG A 44 1.11 7.19 2.23
CA ARG A 44 1.05 8.09 1.08
C ARG A 44 -0.18 9.00 1.20
N LEU A 45 0.03 10.31 1.10
CA LEU A 45 -1.04 11.26 0.83
C LEU A 45 -1.48 11.18 -0.63
N ARG A 46 -2.77 10.94 -0.86
CA ARG A 46 -3.38 10.80 -2.19
C ARG A 46 -4.51 11.79 -2.39
N ARG A 47 -4.92 11.95 -3.65
CA ARG A 47 -6.10 12.72 -4.05
C ARG A 47 -6.92 11.92 -5.06
N THR A 48 -8.23 11.97 -4.89
CA THR A 48 -9.19 11.41 -5.83
C THR A 48 -9.34 12.36 -7.02
N LEU A 49 -9.15 11.85 -8.24
CA LEU A 49 -9.20 12.67 -9.46
C LEU A 49 -10.59 13.23 -9.75
N THR A 50 -11.65 12.51 -9.38
CA THR A 50 -13.04 12.89 -9.68
C THR A 50 -13.55 14.01 -8.78
N THR A 51 -13.26 13.94 -7.48
CA THR A 51 -13.77 14.90 -6.48
C THR A 51 -12.72 15.91 -6.00
N GLY A 52 -11.43 15.66 -6.26
CA GLY A 52 -10.32 16.43 -5.70
C GLY A 52 -10.06 16.17 -4.20
N SER A 53 -10.88 15.33 -3.56
CA SER A 53 -10.76 15.02 -2.14
C SER A 53 -9.44 14.30 -1.84
N CYS A 54 -8.74 14.72 -0.81
CA CYS A 54 -7.57 14.01 -0.34
C CYS A 54 -7.95 12.79 0.52
N TYR A 55 -7.04 11.83 0.63
CA TYR A 55 -7.14 10.69 1.53
C TYR A 55 -5.74 10.16 1.85
N ILE A 56 -5.62 9.41 2.94
CA ILE A 56 -4.37 8.74 3.30
C ILE A 56 -4.45 7.28 2.86
N GLU A 57 -3.45 6.83 2.11
CA GLU A 57 -3.23 5.42 1.77
C GLU A 57 -2.10 4.87 2.67
N ILE A 58 -2.34 3.74 3.32
CA ILE A 58 -1.37 3.04 4.16
C ILE A 58 -1.23 1.62 3.64
N LEU A 59 -0.04 1.26 3.18
CA LEU A 59 0.31 -0.11 2.83
C LEU A 59 1.09 -0.73 3.98
N ARG A 60 0.63 -1.89 4.44
CA ARG A 60 1.29 -2.68 5.48
C ARG A 60 1.51 -4.12 5.02
N LEU A 61 2.75 -4.60 5.06
CA LEU A 61 3.04 -6.03 4.89
C LEU A 61 2.59 -6.83 6.11
N LEU A 62 1.95 -7.99 5.88
CA LEU A 62 1.49 -8.88 6.94
C LEU A 62 2.59 -9.80 7.45
N GLN A 63 3.57 -10.08 6.61
CA GLN A 63 4.79 -10.82 6.94
C GLN A 63 6.00 -9.89 6.72
N LEU A 64 6.94 -9.90 7.67
CA LEU A 64 8.22 -9.23 7.47
C LEU A 64 8.94 -9.97 6.33
N PRO A 65 9.51 -9.28 5.32
CA PRO A 65 10.42 -9.93 4.40
C PRO A 65 11.50 -10.60 5.25
N GLU A 66 11.59 -11.93 5.19
CA GLU A 66 12.82 -12.58 5.64
C GLU A 66 13.94 -11.87 4.88
N GLU A 67 14.92 -11.30 5.59
CA GLU A 67 16.16 -10.84 4.95
C GLU A 67 16.89 -12.09 4.48
N THR A 68 16.34 -12.76 3.48
CA THR A 68 17.05 -13.80 2.77
C THR A 68 18.12 -13.06 1.98
N ASP A 69 19.33 -13.59 2.05
CA ASP A 69 20.50 -13.22 1.27
C ASP A 69 20.26 -13.26 -0.25
N ASP A 70 19.01 -13.32 -0.74
CA ASP A 70 18.60 -13.42 -2.13
C ASP A 70 19.08 -12.26 -2.99
N LEU A 71 19.17 -11.04 -2.45
CA LEU A 71 19.81 -9.94 -3.19
C LEU A 71 21.31 -10.21 -3.36
N SER A 72 22.00 -10.62 -2.29
CA SER A 72 23.42 -11.01 -2.32
C SER A 72 23.67 -12.23 -3.22
N LEU A 73 22.74 -13.18 -3.26
CA LEU A 73 22.73 -14.37 -4.11
C LEU A 73 22.46 -14.01 -5.57
N ALA A 74 21.57 -13.05 -5.84
CA ALA A 74 21.34 -12.54 -7.20
C ALA A 74 22.56 -11.78 -7.72
N PHE A 75 23.18 -10.92 -6.90
CA PHE A 75 24.46 -10.27 -7.24
C PHE A 75 25.60 -11.28 -7.37
N GLY A 76 25.63 -12.31 -6.53
CA GLY A 76 26.59 -13.43 -6.62
C GLY A 76 26.46 -14.19 -7.94
N LYS A 77 25.23 -14.43 -8.40
CA LYS A 77 24.94 -15.09 -9.69
C LYS A 77 25.33 -14.24 -10.90
N LEU A 78 25.23 -12.91 -10.78
CA LEU A 78 25.70 -11.97 -11.81
C LEU A 78 27.23 -11.93 -11.87
N ASN A 79 27.91 -12.02 -10.72
CA ASN A 79 29.38 -12.06 -10.67
C ASN A 79 29.97 -13.45 -11.02
N SER A 80 29.22 -14.53 -10.85
CA SER A 80 29.67 -15.89 -11.18
C SER A 80 29.45 -16.27 -12.65
N GLY A 81 28.85 -15.39 -13.46
CA GLY A 81 28.54 -15.61 -14.87
C GLY A 81 29.65 -15.26 -15.86
N HIS A 82 30.88 -14.97 -15.40
CA HIS A 82 31.97 -14.59 -16.29
C HIS A 82 33.27 -15.33 -15.97
N ASP A 83 33.33 -16.61 -16.36
CA ASP A 83 34.60 -17.23 -16.74
C ASP A 83 34.66 -17.30 -18.28
N GLY A 84 35.52 -16.45 -18.86
CA GLY A 84 35.77 -16.30 -20.30
C GLY A 84 34.74 -15.42 -21.01
N LEU A 85 34.98 -14.13 -21.23
CA LEU A 85 35.98 -13.57 -22.14
C LEU A 85 36.20 -12.11 -21.76
N GLY A 86 37.42 -11.74 -21.36
CA GLY A 86 37.77 -10.34 -21.15
C GLY A 86 37.48 -9.54 -22.41
N VAL A 87 36.60 -8.54 -22.29
CA VAL A 87 36.48 -7.48 -23.28
C VAL A 87 36.76 -6.19 -22.53
N ASP A 88 37.97 -5.69 -22.74
CA ASP A 88 38.41 -4.40 -22.27
C ASP A 88 37.42 -3.33 -22.75
N ILE A 89 36.89 -2.55 -21.80
CA ILE A 89 36.26 -1.26 -22.11
C ILE A 89 37.42 -0.34 -22.45
N ASP A 90 37.70 -0.21 -23.76
CA ASP A 90 38.54 0.85 -24.26
C ASP A 90 37.75 1.85 -25.09
N MET A 91 38.01 3.10 -24.76
CA MET A 91 37.35 4.32 -25.19
C MET A 91 38.02 4.81 -26.46
N LEU A 92 37.34 4.82 -27.61
CA LEU A 92 37.83 5.59 -28.76
C LEU A 92 36.72 6.26 -29.59
N THR A 93 37.00 7.54 -29.80
CA THR A 93 36.32 8.60 -30.53
C THR A 93 36.58 8.55 -32.05
N ALA A 94 35.72 9.27 -32.79
CA ALA A 94 35.94 9.89 -34.12
C ALA A 94 35.72 9.07 -35.40
N ALA A 95 34.61 9.40 -36.08
CA ALA A 95 34.50 9.99 -37.43
C ALA A 95 35.13 9.32 -38.69
N GLU A 96 34.25 9.26 -39.72
CA GLU A 96 34.46 9.32 -41.19
C GLU A 96 34.58 8.03 -42.04
N ASP A 97 33.47 7.80 -42.76
CA ASP A 97 33.26 7.49 -44.19
C ASP A 97 33.35 6.09 -44.85
N ALA A 98 32.23 5.80 -45.55
CA ALA A 98 31.92 4.95 -46.72
C ALA A 98 32.16 3.41 -46.60
N ASP A 99 31.22 2.51 -46.90
CA ASP A 99 30.52 2.37 -48.18
C ASP A 99 29.37 1.32 -48.14
N GLN A 100 28.42 1.47 -49.08
CA GLN A 100 27.43 0.50 -49.61
C GLN A 100 26.20 0.05 -48.78
N VAL A 101 25.05 0.61 -49.18
CA VAL A 101 23.66 0.20 -48.89
C VAL A 101 23.15 -0.76 -49.97
N SER A 102 22.58 -1.89 -49.55
CA SER A 102 21.52 -2.62 -50.25
C SER A 102 20.84 -3.51 -49.19
N GLY A 103 19.62 -3.28 -48.72
CA GLY A 103 18.41 -2.91 -49.44
C GLY A 103 17.42 -4.07 -49.27
N CYS A 104 16.81 -4.23 -48.08
CA CYS A 104 15.74 -5.22 -47.87
C CYS A 104 14.47 -4.56 -47.34
N PHE A 105 13.65 -4.11 -48.28
CA PHE A 105 12.21 -4.04 -48.13
C PHE A 105 11.63 -5.27 -48.85
N PHE A 106 10.86 -6.11 -48.15
CA PHE A 106 9.59 -6.58 -48.70
C PHE A 106 8.60 -6.79 -47.55
N GLN A 107 7.46 -6.12 -47.75
CA GLN A 107 6.31 -6.01 -46.87
C GLN A 107 5.21 -6.98 -47.34
N MET A 108 4.20 -7.17 -46.47
CA MET A 108 2.87 -7.81 -46.65
C MET A 108 2.82 -9.34 -46.55
N SER A 109 1.79 -9.98 -45.95
CA SER A 109 0.41 -9.60 -45.60
C SER A 109 -0.06 -10.40 -44.37
N GLU A 110 -0.73 -9.84 -43.37
CA GLU A 110 -2.18 -9.59 -43.26
C GLU A 110 -3.08 -10.83 -43.49
N LYS A 111 -3.66 -11.40 -42.42
CA LYS A 111 -5.11 -11.55 -42.17
C LYS A 111 -5.47 -12.74 -41.27
N ALA A 112 -6.53 -12.49 -40.50
CA ALA A 112 -7.46 -13.43 -39.85
C ALA A 112 -6.97 -14.03 -38.51
N LEU A 113 -7.46 -13.49 -37.40
CA LEU A 113 -8.66 -13.94 -36.65
C LEU A 113 -8.44 -15.28 -35.92
N ARG A 114 -8.49 -15.20 -34.57
CA ARG A 114 -8.80 -16.27 -33.58
C ARG A 114 -9.76 -17.35 -34.13
N PRO A 115 -9.84 -18.60 -33.62
CA PRO A 115 -9.73 -18.95 -32.19
C PRO A 115 -9.19 -20.38 -31.85
N GLN A 116 -9.10 -20.66 -30.54
CA GLN A 116 -9.15 -21.99 -29.90
C GLN A 116 -8.15 -23.08 -30.31
N LEU A 117 -7.33 -23.52 -29.36
CA LEU A 117 -6.97 -24.95 -29.30
C LEU A 117 -6.90 -25.47 -27.86
N GLN A 118 -7.90 -26.30 -27.56
CA GLN A 118 -7.84 -27.40 -26.62
C GLN A 118 -6.67 -28.33 -26.98
N ASN A 119 -5.89 -28.69 -25.96
CA ASN A 119 -5.10 -29.93 -25.79
C ASN A 119 -4.26 -30.50 -26.95
N GLN A 120 -2.99 -30.74 -26.57
CA GLN A 120 -2.33 -32.06 -26.52
C GLN A 120 -1.21 -32.38 -27.54
N HIS A 121 -0.05 -32.65 -26.92
CA HIS A 121 1.10 -33.49 -27.31
C HIS A 121 2.31 -32.90 -28.05
N GLY A 122 3.39 -32.71 -27.27
CA GLY A 122 4.66 -33.42 -27.52
C GLY A 122 5.87 -32.59 -27.96
N GLY A 123 6.88 -32.47 -27.07
CA GLY A 123 8.28 -32.20 -27.46
C GLY A 123 8.88 -30.93 -26.87
N ALA A 124 9.85 -31.11 -25.97
CA ALA A 124 10.57 -30.08 -25.22
C ALA A 124 11.44 -29.18 -26.10
N ILE A 125 11.39 -27.84 -25.88
CA ILE A 125 12.53 -26.90 -25.97
C ILE A 125 12.29 -25.74 -25.00
N ASP A 126 13.32 -25.52 -24.17
CA ASP A 126 13.74 -24.39 -23.33
C ASP A 126 12.85 -23.14 -23.27
N ASP A 127 12.37 -22.87 -22.06
CA ASP A 127 11.27 -21.99 -21.71
C ASP A 127 11.73 -20.52 -21.70
N GLY A 128 11.16 -19.71 -22.59
CA GLY A 128 11.30 -18.26 -22.60
C GLY A 128 10.63 -17.66 -21.37
N ALA A 129 11.31 -17.71 -20.23
CA ALA A 129 10.84 -17.12 -18.99
C ALA A 129 10.68 -15.61 -19.18
N LEU A 130 9.43 -15.16 -19.17
CA LEU A 130 9.06 -13.76 -19.08
C LEU A 130 9.80 -13.10 -17.89
N PRO A 131 10.17 -11.81 -18.00
CA PRO A 131 10.82 -11.12 -16.89
C PRO A 131 9.94 -11.20 -15.63
N GLN A 132 10.43 -11.87 -14.60
CA GLN A 132 9.79 -11.92 -13.28
C GLN A 132 10.06 -10.61 -12.56
N TYR A 133 9.05 -9.75 -12.52
CA TYR A 133 9.12 -8.50 -11.78
C TYR A 133 8.82 -8.74 -10.30
N SER A 134 9.86 -8.57 -9.48
CA SER A 134 9.90 -8.52 -8.01
C SER A 134 9.60 -9.82 -7.23
N LEU A 135 10.62 -10.30 -6.52
CA LEU A 135 10.56 -11.36 -5.50
C LEU A 135 9.57 -11.07 -4.34
N HIS A 136 9.02 -9.86 -4.29
CA HIS A 136 8.03 -9.42 -3.29
C HIS A 136 6.58 -9.50 -3.79
N SER A 137 6.33 -9.90 -5.05
CA SER A 137 4.99 -9.93 -5.67
C SER A 137 4.02 -10.96 -5.07
N HIS A 138 4.44 -11.72 -4.05
CA HIS A 138 3.62 -12.73 -3.37
C HIS A 138 3.54 -12.53 -1.85
N GLN A 139 4.04 -11.40 -1.34
CA GLN A 139 3.97 -11.15 0.09
C GLN A 139 2.57 -10.65 0.46
N PRO A 140 1.89 -11.29 1.43
CA PRO A 140 0.56 -10.85 1.83
C PRO A 140 0.65 -9.46 2.45
N TYR A 141 -0.21 -8.56 1.99
CA TYR A 141 -0.26 -7.18 2.49
C TYR A 141 -1.70 -6.70 2.63
N ALA A 142 -1.86 -5.67 3.46
CA ALA A 142 -3.10 -4.93 3.61
C ALA A 142 -2.91 -3.49 3.14
N THR A 143 -3.89 -3.01 2.39
CA THR A 143 -4.00 -1.59 2.04
C THR A 143 -5.13 -1.01 2.87
N TYR A 144 -4.85 0.06 3.59
CA TYR A 144 -5.81 0.84 4.34
C TYR A 144 -5.94 2.22 3.70
N GLU A 145 -7.15 2.74 3.67
CA GLU A 145 -7.44 4.07 3.17
C GLU A 145 -8.27 4.85 4.18
N VAL A 146 -7.87 6.09 4.47
CA VAL A 146 -8.60 6.98 5.38
C VAL A 146 -9.27 8.07 4.56
N HIS A 147 -10.59 8.00 4.48
CA HIS A 147 -11.44 8.93 3.74
C HIS A 147 -12.30 9.77 4.70
N LEU A 148 -12.60 11.02 4.34
CA LEU A 148 -13.60 11.81 5.07
C LEU A 148 -15.01 11.34 4.70
N HIS A 149 -15.81 10.96 5.70
CA HIS A 149 -17.20 10.60 5.46
C HIS A 149 -18.05 11.85 5.18
N PRO A 150 -18.80 11.91 4.06
CA PRO A 150 -19.51 13.13 3.64
C PRO A 150 -20.60 13.57 4.62
N THR A 151 -21.33 12.62 5.22
CA THR A 151 -22.41 12.93 6.17
C THR A 151 -21.93 13.18 7.60
N TYR A 152 -21.01 12.35 8.11
CA TYR A 152 -20.58 12.42 9.50
C TYR A 152 -19.46 13.43 9.73
N ASN A 153 -18.79 13.95 8.70
CA ASN A 153 -17.62 14.83 8.83
C ASN A 153 -16.56 14.24 9.76
N MET A 154 -16.36 12.92 9.65
CA MET A 154 -15.42 12.14 10.45
C MET A 154 -14.65 11.21 9.51
N PRO A 155 -13.39 10.85 9.81
CA PRO A 155 -12.67 9.90 8.98
C PRO A 155 -13.29 8.50 9.07
N THR A 156 -13.14 7.73 8.00
CA THR A 156 -13.57 6.34 7.87
C THR A 156 -12.40 5.51 7.38
N LEU A 157 -12.15 4.39 8.05
CA LEU A 157 -11.06 3.48 7.70
C LEU A 157 -11.58 2.40 6.76
N TRP A 158 -11.14 2.43 5.51
CA TRP A 158 -11.35 1.40 4.50
C TRP A 158 -10.14 0.50 4.43
N PHE A 159 -10.30 -0.77 4.09
CA PHE A 159 -9.18 -1.68 3.91
C PHE A 159 -9.49 -2.87 3.01
N THR A 160 -8.41 -3.39 2.42
CA THR A 160 -8.41 -4.57 1.54
C THR A 160 -7.18 -5.44 1.82
N LEU A 161 -7.33 -6.75 1.63
CA LEU A 161 -6.24 -7.73 1.72
C LEU A 161 -5.79 -8.11 0.31
N HIS A 162 -4.50 -8.39 0.16
CA HIS A 162 -3.89 -8.74 -1.12
C HIS A 162 -2.86 -9.86 -0.94
N ASP A 163 -2.66 -10.64 -2.00
CA ASP A 163 -1.63 -11.69 -2.09
C ASP A 163 -1.62 -12.66 -0.89
N LEU A 164 -2.81 -13.06 -0.44
CA LEU A 164 -2.96 -14.00 0.67
C LEU A 164 -2.38 -15.38 0.31
N PRO A 165 -1.77 -16.09 1.29
CA PRO A 165 -1.18 -17.39 1.04
C PRO A 165 -2.24 -18.40 0.61
N MET A 166 -1.82 -19.45 -0.10
CA MET A 166 -2.69 -20.54 -0.59
C MET A 166 -3.84 -20.07 -1.50
N SER A 167 -3.74 -18.88 -2.10
CA SER A 167 -4.79 -18.28 -2.94
C SER A 167 -6.11 -18.13 -2.20
N GLU A 168 -6.07 -17.86 -0.89
CA GLU A 168 -7.25 -17.56 -0.10
C GLU A 168 -7.98 -16.32 -0.66
N PRO A 169 -9.33 -16.28 -0.56
CA PRO A 169 -10.10 -15.13 -1.01
C PRO A 169 -9.69 -13.88 -0.23
N THR A 170 -9.31 -12.84 -0.96
CA THR A 170 -8.92 -11.52 -0.43
C THR A 170 -10.11 -10.75 0.17
N PHE A 171 -11.30 -11.00 -0.37
CA PHE A 171 -12.56 -10.47 0.13
C PHE A 171 -13.34 -11.55 0.90
N ASP A 172 -12.81 -11.91 2.06
CA ASP A 172 -13.45 -12.83 3.00
C ASP A 172 -13.25 -12.34 4.44
N LEU A 173 -14.34 -12.38 5.21
CA LEU A 173 -14.33 -11.93 6.59
C LEU A 173 -13.47 -12.84 7.46
N GLU A 174 -13.43 -14.15 7.20
CA GLU A 174 -12.57 -15.06 7.96
C GLU A 174 -11.08 -14.79 7.71
N SER A 175 -10.69 -14.42 6.48
CA SER A 175 -9.34 -13.92 6.17
C SER A 175 -9.01 -12.67 7.00
N VAL A 176 -9.93 -11.71 7.12
CA VAL A 176 -9.75 -10.51 7.98
C VAL A 176 -9.54 -10.90 9.44
N TYR A 177 -10.39 -11.77 9.99
CA TYR A 177 -10.23 -12.26 11.37
C TYR A 177 -8.95 -13.06 11.58
N ARG A 178 -8.43 -13.72 10.54
CA ARG A 178 -7.22 -14.53 10.62
C ARG A 178 -5.96 -13.66 10.62
N TYR A 179 -5.86 -12.74 9.66
CA TYR A 179 -4.61 -12.00 9.39
C TYR A 179 -4.54 -10.61 10.02
N LEU A 180 -5.68 -9.92 10.19
CA LEU A 180 -5.70 -8.53 10.65
C LEU A 180 -6.11 -8.39 12.10
N VAL A 181 -7.17 -9.10 12.51
CA VAL A 181 -7.75 -8.91 13.84
C VAL A 181 -6.88 -9.58 14.91
N PRO A 182 -6.31 -8.81 15.87
CA PRO A 182 -5.56 -9.41 16.98
C PRO A 182 -6.47 -10.29 17.86
N PRO A 183 -5.96 -11.39 18.46
CA PRO A 183 -6.75 -12.34 19.24
C PRO A 183 -7.66 -11.71 20.30
N GLU A 184 -7.17 -10.69 20.99
CA GLU A 184 -7.87 -9.93 22.04
C GLU A 184 -9.12 -9.19 21.53
N TYR A 185 -9.15 -8.81 20.25
CA TYR A 185 -10.28 -8.11 19.64
C TYR A 185 -11.28 -9.07 18.98
N LYS A 186 -10.91 -10.32 18.67
CA LYS A 186 -11.76 -11.28 17.94
C LYS A 186 -13.09 -11.54 18.62
N SER A 187 -13.07 -11.85 19.92
CA SER A 187 -14.28 -12.15 20.69
C SER A 187 -15.21 -10.94 20.78
N ARG A 188 -14.65 -9.73 20.95
CA ARG A 188 -15.40 -8.48 21.01
C ARG A 188 -16.03 -8.12 19.67
N LEU A 189 -15.27 -8.22 18.58
CA LEU A 189 -15.76 -7.94 17.23
C LEU A 189 -16.82 -8.96 16.80
N ARG A 190 -16.64 -10.25 17.11
CA ARG A 190 -17.66 -11.28 16.84
C ARG A 190 -18.92 -11.08 17.68
N ALA A 191 -18.78 -10.71 18.96
CA ALA A 191 -19.91 -10.45 19.85
C ALA A 191 -20.69 -9.18 19.47
N ALA A 192 -20.01 -8.18 18.94
CA ALA A 192 -20.64 -6.95 18.46
C ALA A 192 -21.37 -7.14 17.10
N GLY A 193 -21.20 -8.30 16.45
CA GLY A 193 -21.90 -8.70 15.23
C GLY A 193 -21.49 -7.89 14.00
N PHE A 194 -22.23 -8.05 12.89
CA PHE A 194 -22.10 -7.23 11.67
C PHE A 194 -22.27 -5.73 11.95
N THR A 195 -22.91 -5.38 13.07
CA THR A 195 -23.16 -4.02 13.53
C THR A 195 -21.98 -3.43 14.33
N GLY A 196 -20.91 -4.20 14.54
CA GLY A 196 -20.01 -4.02 15.68
C GLY A 196 -18.57 -3.60 15.41
N GLY A 197 -18.21 -3.32 14.15
CA GLY A 197 -16.90 -2.74 13.86
C GLY A 197 -16.49 -2.85 12.40
N ILE A 198 -16.66 -4.01 11.77
CA ILE A 198 -16.23 -4.26 10.38
C ILE A 198 -17.45 -4.53 9.51
N SER A 199 -17.60 -3.71 8.47
CA SER A 199 -18.65 -3.81 7.46
C SER A 199 -18.03 -3.99 6.07
N ALA A 200 -18.84 -4.42 5.10
CA ALA A 200 -18.42 -4.62 3.71
C ALA A 200 -19.32 -3.79 2.79
N ALA A 201 -18.73 -3.02 1.87
CA ALA A 201 -19.44 -2.20 0.90
C ALA A 201 -18.55 -1.94 -0.33
N PRO A 202 -19.13 -1.46 -1.46
CA PRO A 202 -18.33 -0.93 -2.56
C PRO A 202 -17.50 0.28 -2.08
N HIS A 203 -16.22 0.28 -2.44
CA HIS A 203 -15.27 1.32 -2.04
C HIS A 203 -15.67 2.69 -2.64
N PRO A 204 -15.63 3.80 -1.88
CA PRO A 204 -16.21 5.08 -2.29
C PRO A 204 -15.54 5.72 -3.52
N VAL A 205 -14.30 5.31 -3.85
CA VAL A 205 -13.55 5.85 -4.99
C VAL A 205 -13.51 4.89 -6.18
N THR A 206 -13.38 3.59 -5.92
CA THR A 206 -13.05 2.58 -6.94
C THR A 206 -14.21 1.63 -7.23
N ASP A 207 -15.26 1.64 -6.40
CA ASP A 207 -16.44 0.78 -6.48
C ASP A 207 -16.15 -0.73 -6.37
N VAL A 208 -14.91 -1.11 -6.06
CA VAL A 208 -14.53 -2.50 -5.80
C VAL A 208 -14.96 -2.92 -4.39
N PRO A 209 -15.28 -4.20 -4.14
CA PRO A 209 -15.63 -4.66 -2.80
C PRO A 209 -14.49 -4.41 -1.80
N ALA A 210 -14.78 -3.74 -0.68
CA ALA A 210 -13.83 -3.45 0.38
C ALA A 210 -14.49 -3.55 1.76
N PHE A 211 -13.66 -3.71 2.79
CA PHE A 211 -14.11 -3.64 4.17
C PHE A 211 -13.91 -2.23 4.71
N PHE A 212 -14.71 -1.84 5.69
CA PHE A 212 -14.55 -0.56 6.37
C PHE A 212 -14.99 -0.61 7.83
N ILE A 213 -14.45 0.32 8.62
CA ILE A 213 -14.87 0.57 10.00
C ILE A 213 -15.87 1.72 10.02
N HIS A 214 -17.08 1.46 10.51
CA HIS A 214 -18.13 2.49 10.54
C HIS A 214 -17.78 3.61 11.55
N PRO A 215 -17.90 4.90 11.18
CA PRO A 215 -17.49 6.01 12.05
C PRO A 215 -18.40 6.25 13.27
N CYS A 216 -19.52 5.52 13.41
CA CYS A 216 -20.59 5.82 14.38
C CYS A 216 -20.15 5.92 15.84
N GLN A 217 -19.17 5.13 16.27
CA GLN A 217 -18.69 5.11 17.66
C GLN A 217 -17.37 5.86 17.83
N THR A 218 -16.83 6.42 16.74
CA THR A 218 -15.53 7.11 16.76
C THR A 218 -15.65 8.52 17.34
N LYS A 219 -16.84 9.12 17.23
CA LYS A 219 -17.12 10.46 17.74
C LYS A 219 -16.98 10.51 19.26
N GLU A 220 -17.73 9.68 19.99
CA GLU A 220 -17.72 9.66 21.46
C GLU A 220 -16.33 9.32 22.00
N ALA A 221 -15.60 8.45 21.29
CA ALA A 221 -14.23 8.10 21.64
C ALA A 221 -13.29 9.31 21.47
N MET A 222 -13.37 10.04 20.35
CA MET A 222 -12.54 11.22 20.09
C MET A 222 -12.83 12.36 21.07
N GLU A 223 -14.09 12.58 21.46
CA GLU A 223 -14.47 13.62 22.43
C GLU A 223 -13.80 13.48 23.80
N SER A 224 -13.33 12.28 24.15
CA SER A 224 -12.60 12.04 25.40
C SER A 224 -11.15 12.55 25.41
N PHE A 225 -10.64 13.01 24.27
CA PHE A 225 -9.28 13.52 24.11
C PHE A 225 -9.25 15.03 23.88
N ASP A 226 -8.22 15.68 24.41
CA ASP A 226 -7.80 17.02 23.97
C ASP A 226 -6.71 16.85 22.92
N CYS A 227 -7.01 17.19 21.66
CA CYS A 227 -6.18 16.83 20.53
C CYS A 227 -6.01 17.99 19.55
N LYS A 228 -4.78 18.44 19.33
CA LYS A 228 -4.43 19.37 18.25
C LYS A 228 -4.59 18.73 16.88
N MET A 229 -4.82 19.53 15.83
CA MET A 229 -4.98 19.03 14.45
C MET A 229 -3.82 18.15 14.00
N ALA A 230 -2.60 18.53 14.37
CA ALA A 230 -1.39 17.79 14.03
C ALA A 230 -1.38 16.33 14.56
N ASN A 231 -2.16 16.04 15.61
CA ASN A 231 -2.24 14.73 16.23
C ASN A 231 -3.57 14.01 15.96
N TYR A 232 -4.50 14.62 15.21
CA TYR A 232 -5.84 14.07 14.98
C TYR A 232 -5.79 12.63 14.46
N LEU A 233 -5.10 12.42 13.32
CA LEU A 233 -5.03 11.10 12.69
C LEU A 233 -4.20 10.10 13.49
N MET A 234 -3.22 10.56 14.28
CA MET A 234 -2.47 9.69 15.19
C MET A 234 -3.38 9.07 16.25
N ILE A 235 -4.20 9.91 16.91
CA ILE A 235 -5.14 9.46 17.95
C ILE A 235 -6.27 8.64 17.34
N TRP A 236 -6.88 9.14 16.27
CA TRP A 236 -7.99 8.45 15.61
C TRP A 236 -7.58 7.06 15.12
N LEU A 237 -6.40 6.91 14.48
CA LEU A 237 -5.87 5.59 14.09
C LEU A 237 -5.54 4.71 15.30
N GLY A 238 -5.08 5.28 16.41
CA GLY A 238 -4.88 4.53 17.66
C GLY A 238 -6.18 3.95 18.23
N LEU A 239 -7.31 4.64 18.03
CA LEU A 239 -8.63 4.18 18.48
C LEU A 239 -9.23 3.11 17.57
N VAL A 240 -9.17 3.31 16.25
CA VAL A 240 -9.87 2.43 15.29
C VAL A 240 -8.97 1.38 14.65
N GLY A 241 -7.68 1.67 14.47
CA GLY A 241 -6.77 0.82 13.71
C GLY A 241 -6.48 -0.52 14.40
N GLY A 242 -6.38 -0.52 15.74
CA GLY A 242 -6.00 -1.73 16.49
C GLY A 242 -6.92 -2.92 16.26
N CYS A 243 -8.22 -2.68 15.99
CA CYS A 243 -9.18 -3.76 15.75
C CYS A 243 -8.96 -4.50 14.42
N VAL A 244 -8.25 -3.88 13.47
CA VAL A 244 -7.89 -4.44 12.15
C VAL A 244 -6.38 -4.51 11.96
N GLY A 245 -5.64 -4.61 13.07
CA GLY A 245 -4.20 -4.76 13.05
C GLY A 245 -3.49 -3.60 12.37
N LEU A 246 -4.02 -2.38 12.45
CA LEU A 246 -3.34 -1.17 11.99
C LEU A 246 -2.81 -0.41 13.21
N TRP A 247 -1.50 -0.31 13.32
CA TRP A 247 -0.83 0.41 14.39
C TRP A 247 0.09 1.47 13.79
N VAL A 248 0.00 2.69 14.29
CA VAL A 248 0.91 3.76 13.88
C VAL A 248 2.26 3.51 14.56
N PRO A 249 3.39 3.51 13.81
CA PRO A 249 4.70 3.31 14.40
C PRO A 249 5.00 4.34 15.49
N PRO A 250 5.53 3.93 16.66
CA PRO A 250 5.77 4.83 17.79
C PRO A 250 6.79 5.94 17.46
N GLU A 251 7.68 5.71 16.49
CA GLU A 251 8.65 6.69 16.02
C GLU A 251 7.97 7.91 15.36
N MET A 252 6.73 7.78 14.90
CA MET A 252 5.93 8.92 14.41
C MET A 252 5.35 9.78 15.54
N ALA A 253 5.31 9.25 16.77
CA ALA A 253 4.87 9.97 17.95
C ALA A 253 6.02 10.67 18.68
N ALA A 254 7.28 10.31 18.38
CA ALA A 254 8.45 10.99 18.91
C ALA A 254 8.52 12.41 18.35
N GLU A 255 8.18 13.40 19.17
CA GLU A 255 8.57 14.78 18.94
C GLU A 255 10.10 14.81 19.08
N GLU A 256 10.80 15.33 18.06
CA GLU A 256 12.23 15.59 18.16
C GLU A 256 12.42 16.46 19.41
N ALA A 257 13.09 15.90 20.42
CA ALA A 257 13.67 16.69 21.48
C ALA A 257 14.60 17.68 20.77
N GLU A 258 14.12 18.91 20.63
CA GLU A 258 14.85 20.04 20.13
C GLU A 258 16.18 20.09 20.91
N GLU A 259 17.30 19.78 20.24
CA GLU A 259 18.63 20.01 20.78
C GLU A 259 18.76 21.53 20.96
N ALA A 260 18.54 21.97 22.18
CA ALA A 260 18.76 23.33 22.66
C ALA A 260 20.26 23.64 22.81
#